data_AF-G0L0I0-F1
#
_entry.id   AF-G0L0I0-F1
#
_cell.length_a   1.000
_cell.length_b   1.000
_cell.length_c   1.000
_cell.angle_alpha   90.00
_cell.angle_beta   90.00
_cell.angle_gamma   90.00
#
_symmetry.space_group_name_H-M   'P 1'
#
loop_
_entity.id
_entity.type
_entity.pdbx_description
1 polymer ?
#
loop_
_entity_poly.entity_id
_entity_poly.type
_entity_poly.pdbx_seq_one_letter_code
_entity_poly.pdbx_strand_id
1 'polypeptide(L)'
;MHATFHSPIVTTHFEKEIMKKWNLKVKSNPQEISQNLKSALESVDGLMFNLNHDKKNSIKFKMRKRIQYAWYLIYINNVVVDGKLSKTEIENETDVEILFSQHFLWKLVIFTHVFLVLCIVIAIILGKISSASAYLFGAGILAIGILLWITVQKKYERNVQEYKTLISKILKF
;
A
#
# COMPACT_ATOMS: atom_id res chain seq x y z
N MET A 1 -7.44 -40.81 -0.13
CA MET A 1 -6.22 -40.13 0.38
C MET A 1 -5.64 -39.33 -0.78
N HIS A 2 -6.01 -38.06 -0.95
CA HIS A 2 -5.49 -37.20 -2.01
C HIS A 2 -5.02 -35.91 -1.35
N ALA A 3 -3.70 -35.77 -1.22
CA ALA A 3 -3.06 -34.59 -0.68
C ALA A 3 -3.05 -33.49 -1.75
N THR A 4 -3.69 -32.37 -1.43
CA THR A 4 -3.55 -31.10 -2.15
C THR A 4 -2.25 -30.43 -1.73
N PHE A 5 -1.31 -30.27 -2.67
CA PHE A 5 -0.13 -29.43 -2.47
C PHE A 5 -0.55 -27.96 -2.58
N HIS A 6 -0.74 -27.31 -1.44
CA HIS A 6 -0.66 -25.85 -1.34
C HIS A 6 0.82 -25.45 -1.40
N SER A 7 1.20 -24.62 -2.37
CA SER A 7 2.47 -23.90 -2.35
C SER A 7 2.22 -22.45 -1.91
N PRO A 8 2.51 -22.07 -0.65
CA PRO A 8 2.36 -20.69 -0.16
C PRO A 8 3.62 -19.82 -0.35
N ILE A 9 4.65 -20.33 -1.02
CA ILE A 9 6.00 -19.75 -0.90
C ILE A 9 6.20 -18.51 -1.78
N VAL A 10 5.55 -18.43 -2.95
CA VAL A 10 5.76 -17.31 -3.89
C VAL A 10 5.00 -16.04 -3.47
N THR A 11 3.89 -16.17 -2.74
CA THR A 11 3.05 -15.03 -2.31
C THR A 11 3.71 -14.18 -1.24
N THR A 12 4.52 -14.77 -0.36
CA THR A 12 5.06 -14.07 0.82
C THR A 12 6.19 -13.09 0.51
N HIS A 13 7.00 -13.34 -0.52
CA HIS A 13 8.12 -12.44 -0.86
C HIS A 13 7.65 -11.18 -1.60
N PHE A 14 6.69 -11.32 -2.52
CA PHE A 14 6.10 -10.17 -3.24
C PHE A 14 5.20 -9.30 -2.33
N GLU A 15 4.50 -9.90 -1.35
CA GLU A 15 3.75 -9.13 -0.34
C GLU A 15 4.65 -8.29 0.57
N LYS A 16 5.83 -8.81 0.91
CA LYS A 16 6.78 -8.14 1.80
C LYS A 16 7.46 -6.94 1.14
N GLU A 17 7.62 -6.93 -0.18
CA GLU A 17 8.15 -5.78 -0.92
C GLU A 17 7.16 -4.61 -1.06
N ILE A 18 5.85 -4.90 -1.11
CA ILE A 18 4.82 -3.86 -1.34
C ILE A 18 4.35 -3.24 -0.02
N MET A 19 4.47 -3.96 1.11
CA MET A 19 4.00 -3.50 2.42
C MET A 19 5.13 -3.09 3.34
N LYS A 20 5.13 -1.84 3.78
CA LYS A 20 6.09 -1.37 4.79
C LYS A 20 5.46 -1.52 6.17
N LYS A 21 6.09 -2.30 7.06
CA LYS A 21 5.72 -2.35 8.48
C LYS A 21 6.54 -1.32 9.26
N TRP A 22 5.91 -0.67 10.22
CA TRP A 22 6.55 0.24 11.14
C TRP A 22 5.99 0.01 12.54
N ASN A 23 6.87 -0.38 13.46
CA ASN A 23 6.50 -0.61 14.86
C ASN A 23 7.21 0.42 15.72
N LEU A 24 6.51 0.93 16.73
CA LEU A 24 7.02 1.93 17.64
C LEU A 24 6.28 1.84 18.97
N LYS A 25 6.94 2.29 20.03
CA LYS A 25 6.37 2.35 21.37
C LYS A 25 6.12 3.80 21.76
N VAL A 26 4.94 4.10 22.30
CA VAL A 26 4.54 5.44 22.74
C VAL A 26 4.15 5.42 24.20
N LYS A 27 4.60 6.44 24.95
CA LYS A 27 4.30 6.65 26.38
C LYS A 27 2.91 7.26 26.59
N SER A 28 1.89 6.58 26.11
CA SER A 28 0.48 6.91 26.36
C SER A 28 -0.33 5.62 26.27
N ASN A 29 -1.50 5.57 26.92
CA ASN A 29 -2.37 4.41 26.81
C ASN A 29 -3.06 4.35 25.42
N PRO A 30 -3.53 3.17 24.96
CA PRO A 30 -4.09 3.03 23.61
C PRO A 30 -5.33 3.90 23.37
N GLN A 31 -6.13 4.14 24.41
CA GLN A 31 -7.35 4.94 24.34
C GLN A 31 -7.02 6.41 24.06
N GLU A 32 -6.06 6.99 24.78
CA GLU A 32 -5.59 8.35 24.59
C GLU A 32 -5.00 8.54 23.19
N ILE A 33 -4.15 7.60 22.75
CA ILE A 33 -3.59 7.61 21.39
C ILE A 33 -4.70 7.58 20.34
N SER A 34 -5.70 6.72 20.52
CA SER A 34 -6.82 6.59 19.59
C SER A 34 -7.66 7.88 19.50
N GLN A 35 -7.85 8.58 20.62
CA GLN A 35 -8.57 9.85 20.68
C GLN A 35 -7.77 10.99 20.05
N ASN A 36 -6.46 11.06 20.28
CA ASN A 36 -5.57 12.04 19.65
C ASN A 36 -5.56 11.88 18.13
N LEU A 37 -5.41 10.64 17.65
CA LEU A 37 -5.49 10.31 16.22
C LEU A 37 -6.85 10.70 15.64
N LYS A 38 -7.95 10.30 16.29
CA LYS A 38 -9.31 10.63 15.83
C LYS A 38 -9.49 12.15 15.72
N SER A 39 -9.16 12.89 16.77
CA SER A 39 -9.34 14.35 16.83
C SER A 39 -8.51 15.09 15.77
N ALA A 40 -7.28 14.63 15.51
CA ALA A 40 -6.39 15.24 14.53
C ALA A 40 -6.75 14.90 13.07
N LEU A 41 -7.44 13.79 12.82
CA LEU A 41 -7.59 13.23 11.46
C LEU A 41 -9.04 13.22 10.95
N GLU A 42 -10.03 13.18 11.84
CA GLU A 42 -11.45 13.13 11.44
C GLU A 42 -11.94 14.43 10.79
N SER A 43 -11.33 15.56 11.13
CA SER A 43 -11.64 16.89 10.59
C SER A 43 -10.87 17.25 9.32
N VAL A 44 -9.93 16.41 8.87
CA VAL A 44 -9.11 16.70 7.69
C VAL A 44 -9.87 16.32 6.42
N ASP A 45 -10.23 17.35 5.63
CA ASP A 45 -10.92 17.11 4.36
C ASP A 45 -10.09 16.24 3.40
N GLY A 46 -10.78 15.37 2.67
CA GLY A 46 -10.17 14.40 1.76
C GLY A 46 -9.42 13.25 2.46
N LEU A 47 -9.40 13.17 3.79
CA LEU A 47 -8.90 12.03 4.55
C LEU A 47 -10.06 11.17 5.05
N MET A 48 -9.92 9.86 4.99
CA MET A 48 -10.84 8.90 5.58
C MET A 48 -10.12 8.22 6.73
N PHE A 49 -10.62 8.41 7.95
CA PHE A 49 -10.11 7.79 9.17
C PHE A 49 -11.21 6.99 9.85
N ASN A 50 -10.96 5.71 10.08
CA ASN A 50 -11.90 4.81 10.75
C ASN A 50 -11.21 4.18 11.96
N LEU A 51 -11.92 4.14 13.09
CA LEU A 51 -11.47 3.49 14.31
C LEU A 51 -12.38 2.29 14.60
N ASN A 52 -11.79 1.17 15.03
CA ASN A 52 -12.52 -0.02 15.43
C ASN A 52 -11.98 -0.54 16.76
N HIS A 53 -12.87 -0.68 17.74
CA HIS A 53 -12.56 -1.25 19.04
C HIS A 53 -12.78 -2.76 18.96
N ASP A 54 -11.69 -3.52 18.88
CA ASP A 54 -11.76 -4.98 18.88
C ASP A 54 -11.93 -5.48 20.34
N LYS A 55 -12.64 -6.59 20.54
CA LYS A 55 -12.94 -7.15 21.87
C LYS A 55 -11.69 -7.66 22.61
N LYS A 56 -10.54 -7.74 21.93
CA LYS A 56 -9.27 -8.31 22.42
C LYS A 56 -8.21 -7.26 22.77
N ASN A 57 -8.51 -6.34 23.70
CA ASN A 57 -7.55 -5.38 24.28
C ASN A 57 -6.72 -4.55 23.28
N SER A 58 -7.16 -4.42 22.03
CA SER A 58 -6.44 -3.71 20.98
C SER A 58 -7.40 -2.84 20.18
N ILE A 59 -6.92 -1.67 19.80
CA ILE A 59 -7.68 -0.71 19.01
C ILE A 59 -7.06 -0.69 17.62
N LYS A 60 -7.88 -0.95 16.60
CA LYS A 60 -7.44 -0.88 15.20
C LYS A 60 -7.89 0.44 14.61
N PHE A 61 -7.06 1.02 13.77
CA PHE A 61 -7.43 2.19 12.98
C PHE A 61 -7.04 2.00 11.52
N LYS A 62 -7.74 2.68 10.63
CA LYS A 62 -7.47 2.68 9.20
C LYS A 62 -7.54 4.10 8.69
N MET A 63 -6.53 4.53 7.94
CA MET A 63 -6.44 5.85 7.36
C MET A 63 -6.09 5.77 5.86
N ARG A 64 -6.73 6.59 5.04
CA ARG A 64 -6.34 6.78 3.63
C ARG A 64 -6.82 8.13 3.12
N LYS A 65 -6.18 8.70 2.09
CA LYS A 65 -6.81 9.77 1.31
C LYS A 65 -7.98 9.20 0.49
N ARG A 66 -9.06 9.97 0.39
CA ARG A 66 -10.21 9.65 -0.46
C ARG A 66 -9.81 9.84 -1.91
N ILE A 67 -10.04 8.80 -2.71
CA ILE A 67 -9.91 8.88 -4.16
C ILE A 67 -11.30 9.23 -4.70
N GLN A 68 -11.55 10.51 -4.94
CA GLN A 68 -12.82 10.94 -5.53
C GLN A 68 -12.95 10.52 -7.01
N TYR A 69 -11.82 10.39 -7.71
CA TYR A 69 -11.78 10.10 -9.14
C TYR A 69 -10.67 9.10 -9.48
N ALA A 70 -11.04 8.01 -10.14
CA ALA A 70 -10.10 6.95 -10.54
C ALA A 70 -9.03 7.46 -11.54
N TRP A 71 -9.33 8.48 -12.34
CA TRP A 71 -8.37 9.05 -13.30
C TRP A 71 -7.23 9.84 -12.65
N TYR A 72 -7.38 10.25 -11.38
CA TYR A 72 -6.35 10.99 -10.64
C TYR A 72 -5.43 10.10 -9.79
N LEU A 73 -5.49 8.77 -9.94
CA LEU A 73 -4.67 7.84 -9.17
C LEU A 73 -3.17 8.11 -9.29
N ILE A 74 -2.71 8.60 -10.45
CA ILE A 74 -1.30 8.95 -10.65
C ILE A 74 -0.89 10.16 -9.81
N TYR A 75 -1.85 11.01 -9.44
CA TYR A 75 -1.63 12.27 -8.71
C TYR A 75 -1.94 12.17 -7.22
N ILE A 76 -2.91 11.35 -6.82
CA ILE A 76 -3.35 11.22 -5.42
C ILE A 76 -2.44 10.29 -4.60
N ASN A 77 -2.37 10.51 -3.28
CA ASN A 77 -1.72 9.59 -2.36
C ASN A 77 -2.58 8.32 -2.22
N ASN A 78 -2.08 7.21 -2.75
CA ASN A 78 -2.77 5.92 -2.78
C ASN A 78 -2.26 4.94 -1.73
N VAL A 79 -1.64 5.45 -0.65
CA VAL A 79 -1.24 4.62 0.48
C VAL A 79 -2.42 4.50 1.44
N VAL A 80 -2.71 3.27 1.82
CA VAL A 80 -3.63 2.89 2.88
C VAL A 80 -2.80 2.53 4.10
N VAL A 81 -3.14 3.12 5.23
CA VAL A 81 -2.49 2.90 6.52
C VAL A 81 -3.43 2.07 7.38
N ASP A 82 -3.00 0.88 7.76
CA ASP A 82 -3.69 0.02 8.70
C ASP A 82 -2.86 -0.01 9.99
N GLY A 83 -3.44 0.41 11.10
CA GLY A 83 -2.77 0.54 12.39
C GLY A 83 -3.43 -0.27 13.49
N LYS A 84 -2.62 -0.71 14.45
CA LYS A 84 -3.05 -1.45 15.64
C LYS A 84 -2.32 -0.91 16.86
N LEU A 85 -3.11 -0.55 17.87
CA LEU A 85 -2.66 -0.09 19.17
C LEU A 85 -2.89 -1.22 20.17
N SER A 86 -1.84 -1.68 20.81
CA SER A 86 -1.90 -2.79 21.78
C SER A 86 -1.26 -2.36 23.10
N LYS A 87 -1.87 -2.74 24.23
CA LYS A 87 -1.26 -2.52 25.53
C LYS A 87 0.04 -3.32 25.65
N THR A 88 1.05 -2.74 26.27
CA THR A 88 2.27 -3.44 26.69
C THR A 88 2.15 -3.94 28.12
N GLU A 89 3.14 -4.70 28.58
CA GLU A 89 3.29 -5.08 30.00
C GLU A 89 3.60 -3.87 30.90
N ILE A 90 4.20 -2.82 30.34
CA ILE A 90 4.46 -1.55 31.02
C ILE A 90 3.19 -0.69 31.00
N GLU A 91 2.80 -0.18 32.17
CA GLU A 91 1.67 0.72 32.33
C GLU A 91 1.92 2.07 31.60
N ASN A 92 0.90 2.60 30.95
CA ASN A 92 0.97 3.82 30.12
C ASN A 92 1.95 3.76 28.95
N GLU A 93 2.28 2.55 28.48
CA GLU A 93 2.97 2.35 27.21
C GLU A 93 2.06 1.57 26.24
N THR A 94 2.16 1.92 24.95
CA THR A 94 1.41 1.29 23.87
C THR A 94 2.36 0.88 22.77
N ASP A 95 2.22 -0.37 22.33
CA ASP A 95 2.83 -0.86 21.10
C ASP A 95 1.94 -0.47 19.91
N VAL A 96 2.52 0.28 18.99
CA VAL A 96 1.87 0.81 17.79
C VAL A 96 2.44 0.10 16.59
N GLU A 97 1.66 -0.80 16.00
CA GLU A 97 2.00 -1.46 14.74
C GLU A 97 1.27 -0.74 13.59
N ILE A 98 2.02 -0.29 12.60
CA ILE A 98 1.49 0.36 11.41
C ILE A 98 1.94 -0.40 10.17
N LEU A 99 0.98 -0.72 9.31
CA LEU A 99 1.18 -1.33 8.01
C LEU A 99 0.78 -0.33 6.93
N PHE A 100 1.74 -0.02 6.05
CA PHE A 100 1.51 0.76 4.85
C PHE A 100 1.28 -0.20 3.68
N SER A 101 0.15 -0.05 2.99
CA SER A 101 -0.16 -0.82 1.79
C SER A 101 -0.54 0.10 0.65
N GLN A 102 -0.20 -0.30 -0.58
CA GLN A 102 -0.60 0.43 -1.77
C GLN A 102 -2.03 0.06 -2.18
N HIS A 103 -2.81 1.04 -2.60
CA HIS A 103 -4.19 0.84 -3.06
C HIS A 103 -4.26 -0.16 -4.22
N PHE A 104 -5.27 -1.01 -4.22
CA PHE A 104 -5.44 -2.10 -5.18
C PHE A 104 -5.46 -1.62 -6.65
N LEU A 105 -5.92 -0.40 -6.90
CA LEU A 105 -5.99 0.19 -8.24
C LEU A 105 -4.61 0.29 -8.90
N TRP A 106 -3.54 0.50 -8.15
CA TRP A 106 -2.18 0.46 -8.71
C TRP A 106 -1.76 -0.95 -9.11
N LYS A 107 -2.12 -1.96 -8.30
CA LYS A 107 -1.87 -3.36 -8.64
C LYS A 107 -2.56 -3.72 -9.96
N LEU A 108 -3.77 -3.20 -10.19
CA LEU A 108 -4.49 -3.37 -11.45
C LEU A 108 -3.78 -2.71 -12.64
N VAL A 109 -3.29 -1.47 -12.50
CA VAL A 109 -2.54 -0.77 -13.56
C VAL A 109 -1.28 -1.56 -13.95
N ILE A 110 -0.51 -2.04 -12.97
CA ILE A 110 0.69 -2.86 -13.23
C ILE A 110 0.29 -4.17 -13.91
N PHE A 111 -0.74 -4.85 -13.42
CA PHE A 111 -1.23 -6.10 -14.00
C PHE A 111 -1.63 -5.95 -15.47
N THR A 112 -2.38 -4.90 -15.81
CA THR A 112 -2.77 -4.63 -17.21
C THR A 112 -1.58 -4.35 -18.12
N HIS A 113 -0.55 -3.65 -17.63
CA HIS A 113 0.68 -3.41 -18.40
C HIS A 113 1.46 -4.72 -18.63
N VAL A 114 1.65 -5.53 -17.60
CA VAL A 114 2.34 -6.83 -17.72
C VAL A 114 1.59 -7.75 -18.67
N PHE A 115 0.26 -7.81 -18.55
CA PHE A 115 -0.59 -8.60 -19.44
C PHE A 115 -0.48 -8.15 -20.90
N LEU A 116 -0.50 -6.83 -21.15
CA LEU A 116 -0.34 -6.26 -22.48
C LEU A 116 1.02 -6.64 -23.10
N VAL A 117 2.11 -6.47 -22.34
CA VAL A 117 3.46 -6.86 -22.79
C VAL A 117 3.52 -8.35 -23.11
N LEU A 118 2.92 -9.19 -22.27
CA LEU A 118 2.86 -10.63 -22.48
C LEU A 118 2.09 -11.01 -23.77
N CYS A 119 0.93 -10.39 -24.02
CA CYS A 119 0.17 -10.60 -25.25
C CYS A 119 0.97 -10.25 -26.50
N ILE A 120 1.73 -9.16 -26.47
CA ILE A 120 2.59 -8.73 -27.58
C ILE A 120 3.71 -9.76 -27.81
N VAL A 121 4.37 -10.21 -26.74
CA VAL A 121 5.44 -11.23 -26.84
C VAL A 121 4.91 -12.54 -27.42
N ILE A 122 3.74 -13.00 -26.97
CA ILE A 122 3.11 -14.22 -27.51
C ILE A 122 2.78 -14.05 -29.00
N ALA A 123 2.22 -12.90 -29.41
CA ALA A 123 1.87 -12.65 -30.80
C ALA A 123 3.10 -12.64 -31.73
N ILE A 124 4.24 -12.14 -31.24
CA ILE A 124 5.53 -12.17 -31.94
C ILE A 124 6.02 -13.62 -32.09
N ILE A 125 6.01 -14.42 -31.00
CA ILE A 125 6.47 -15.82 -31.02
C ILE A 125 5.62 -16.67 -31.97
N LEU A 126 4.31 -16.43 -32.01
CA LEU A 126 3.38 -17.12 -32.91
C LEU A 126 3.50 -16.67 -34.38
N GLY A 127 4.41 -15.73 -34.69
CA GLY A 127 4.62 -15.21 -36.03
C GLY A 127 3.41 -14.43 -36.58
N LYS A 128 2.43 -14.08 -35.72
CA LYS A 128 1.26 -13.28 -36.11
C LYS A 128 1.62 -11.82 -36.35
N ILE A 129 2.71 -11.37 -35.73
CA ILE A 129 3.22 -10.02 -35.83
C ILE A 129 4.73 -10.12 -36.09
N SER A 130 5.19 -9.71 -37.26
CA SER A 130 6.59 -9.85 -37.71
C SER A 130 7.18 -8.58 -38.33
N SER A 131 6.50 -7.44 -38.18
CA SER A 131 6.97 -6.16 -38.74
C SER A 131 7.93 -5.43 -37.80
N ALA A 132 8.93 -4.74 -38.38
CA ALA A 132 9.86 -3.89 -37.64
C ALA A 132 9.13 -2.86 -36.74
N SER A 133 8.00 -2.33 -37.21
CA SER A 133 7.15 -1.41 -36.46
C SER A 133 6.58 -2.02 -35.18
N ALA A 134 6.26 -3.32 -35.18
CA ALA A 134 5.71 -3.98 -34.01
C ALA A 134 6.75 -4.23 -32.91
N TYR A 135 7.99 -4.54 -33.29
CA TYR A 135 9.10 -4.62 -32.35
C TYR A 135 9.38 -3.27 -31.69
N LEU A 136 9.39 -2.19 -32.48
CA LEU A 136 9.51 -0.82 -31.96
C LEU A 136 8.37 -0.47 -31.00
N PHE A 137 7.13 -0.85 -31.35
CA PHE A 137 5.96 -0.61 -30.51
C PHE A 137 6.03 -1.39 -29.18
N GLY A 138 6.40 -2.68 -29.24
CA GLY A 138 6.61 -3.51 -28.05
C GLY A 138 7.72 -2.98 -27.14
N ALA A 139 8.85 -2.57 -27.72
CA ALA A 139 9.94 -1.95 -26.98
C ALA A 139 9.51 -0.63 -26.31
N GLY A 140 8.72 0.20 -27.00
CA GLY A 140 8.16 1.43 -26.46
C GLY A 140 7.23 1.19 -25.26
N ILE A 141 6.32 0.24 -25.37
CA ILE A 141 5.43 -0.15 -24.26
C ILE A 141 6.23 -0.64 -23.06
N LEU A 142 7.26 -1.45 -23.30
CA LEU A 142 8.12 -1.96 -22.23
C LEU A 142 8.87 -0.83 -21.51
N ALA A 143 9.45 0.12 -22.26
CA ALA A 143 10.12 1.30 -21.69
C ALA A 143 9.16 2.15 -20.84
N ILE A 144 7.94 2.39 -21.33
CA ILE A 144 6.89 3.11 -20.58
C ILE A 144 6.52 2.35 -19.30
N GLY A 145 6.38 1.02 -19.37
CA GLY A 145 6.08 0.19 -18.21
C GLY A 145 7.15 0.29 -17.12
N ILE A 146 8.44 0.26 -17.48
CA ILE A 146 9.55 0.42 -16.55
C ILE A 146 9.54 1.81 -15.91
N LEU A 147 9.35 2.86 -16.72
CA LEU A 147 9.30 4.24 -16.23
C LEU A 147 8.15 4.45 -15.24
N LEU A 148 6.97 3.90 -15.55
CA LEU A 148 5.81 3.92 -14.66
C LEU A 148 6.12 3.20 -13.35
N TRP A 149 6.70 2.00 -13.40
CA TRP A 149 7.07 1.24 -12.21
C TRP A 149 7.97 2.03 -11.27
N ILE A 150 9.05 2.61 -11.79
CA ILE A 150 10.01 3.42 -11.00
C ILE A 150 9.30 4.62 -10.37
N THR A 151 8.49 5.33 -11.14
CA THR A 151 7.77 6.53 -10.68
C THR A 151 6.80 6.18 -9.55
N VAL A 152 6.09 5.06 -9.68
CA VAL A 152 5.14 4.57 -8.69
C VAL A 152 5.83 4.18 -7.39
N GLN A 153 6.95 3.47 -7.46
CA GLN A 153 7.73 3.09 -6.29
C GLN A 153 8.22 4.34 -5.54
N LYS A 154 8.89 5.27 -6.23
CA LYS A 154 9.37 6.52 -5.59
C LYS A 154 8.25 7.30 -4.93
N LYS A 155 7.08 7.39 -5.59
CA LYS A 155 5.91 8.06 -5.03
C LYS A 155 5.36 7.34 -3.81
N TYR A 156 5.30 6.01 -3.83
CA TYR A 156 4.89 5.21 -2.68
C TYR A 156 5.77 5.48 -1.46
N GLU A 157 7.09 5.47 -1.65
CA GLU A 157 8.03 5.74 -0.54
C GLU A 157 7.86 7.13 0.06
N ARG A 158 7.72 8.16 -0.80
CA ARG A 158 7.47 9.53 -0.35
C ARG A 158 6.17 9.63 0.46
N ASN A 159 5.08 9.05 -0.05
CA ASN A 159 3.80 9.05 0.64
C ASN A 159 3.84 8.31 1.99
N VAL A 160 4.61 7.21 2.08
CA VAL A 160 4.85 6.52 3.36
C VAL A 160 5.56 7.44 4.35
N GLN A 161 6.59 8.16 3.92
CA GLN A 161 7.30 9.10 4.79
C GLN A 161 6.40 10.26 5.24
N GLU A 162 5.57 10.81 4.35
CA GLU A 162 4.58 11.83 4.72
C GLU A 162 3.63 11.34 5.83
N TYR A 163 3.14 10.10 5.72
CA TYR A 163 2.30 9.51 6.77
C TYR A 163 3.07 9.26 8.06
N LYS A 164 4.33 8.79 8.00
CA LYS A 164 5.17 8.63 9.19
C LYS A 164 5.34 9.96 9.91
N THR A 165 5.70 11.02 9.19
CA THR A 165 5.86 12.37 9.75
C THR A 165 4.57 12.88 10.39
N LEU A 166 3.43 12.70 9.72
CA LEU A 166 2.13 13.12 10.23
C LEU A 166 1.75 12.36 11.51
N ILE A 167 1.94 11.03 11.53
CA ILE A 167 1.65 10.21 12.72
C ILE A 167 2.61 10.56 13.86
N SER A 168 3.92 10.71 13.61
CA SER A 168 4.90 11.14 14.61
C SER A 168 4.53 12.48 15.25
N LYS A 169 4.08 13.46 14.46
CA LYS A 169 3.60 14.75 14.99
C LYS A 169 2.39 14.62 15.91
N ILE A 170 1.44 13.75 15.57
CA ILE A 170 0.24 13.52 16.39
C ILE A 170 0.58 12.77 17.67
N LEU A 171 1.49 11.78 17.58
CA LEU A 171 1.92 10.95 18.69
C LEU A 171 3.04 11.57 19.53
N LYS A 172 3.58 12.73 19.11
CA LYS A 172 4.65 13.48 19.77
C LYS A 172 5.90 12.65 20.08
N PHE A 173 6.39 11.89 19.10
CA PHE A 173 7.68 11.19 19.20
C PHE A 173 8.57 11.46 17.98
#